data_AF-E4TLT4-F1
#
_entry.id   AF-E4TLT4-F1
#
_cell.length_a   1.000
_cell.length_b   1.000
_cell.length_c   1.000
_cell.angle_alpha   90.00
_cell.angle_beta   90.00
_cell.angle_gamma   90.00
#
_symmetry.space_group_name_H-M   'P 1'
#
loop_
_entity.id
_entity.type
_entity.pdbx_description
1 polymer ?
#
loop_
_entity_poly.entity_id
_entity_poly.type
_entity_poly.pdbx_seq_one_letter_code
_entity_poly.pdbx_strand_id
1 'polypeptide(L)'
;MTKNYSILINFILALFIFSSCEETEDVALKTAGVYIYHEGGFGSNNATIGNYDPESYDYNPSLYRGQNSNFIGDVQQNILVDNSNDRIYSVLNGSNSIDLMTTNLKSEAKISFAELDKPRDIAVLGDIAFIANWGPYKQNFALTNSEIFVVNLTTNKLIDRIETQEYPEHLFIKNNKLVVSHASFDGSISEISIINLDNLQIEETLEVPSGPQEIIEDDNGNVWVICTSGNLLQLNTSLTGIANQIELDNSVLGDIDSHEDAIYFYSNSEILFLNISDNSISSTGIEVEIQTPYAFAVDPVSGDFYLGDALDFSSEGLVIRYDAEGELLDTFESGIAPTQFSFNIERDR
;
A
#
# COMPACT_ATOMS: atom_id res chain seq x y z
N MET A 1 -56.01 23.38 -75.05
CA MET A 1 -56.52 23.48 -73.66
C MET A 1 -56.80 22.08 -73.16
N THR A 2 -55.89 21.52 -72.35
CA THR A 2 -56.14 20.60 -71.22
C THR A 2 -54.77 20.18 -70.68
N LYS A 3 -54.48 20.57 -69.43
CA LYS A 3 -53.37 20.01 -68.64
C LYS A 3 -53.73 18.58 -68.26
N ASN A 4 -52.75 17.69 -68.12
CA ASN A 4 -52.75 16.70 -67.04
C ASN A 4 -51.35 16.21 -66.70
N TYR A 5 -51.20 15.95 -65.41
CA TYR A 5 -49.99 15.83 -64.60
C TYR A 5 -49.57 14.36 -64.40
N SER A 6 -48.26 14.20 -64.13
CA SER A 6 -47.63 13.32 -63.12
C SER A 6 -47.82 11.80 -63.20
N ILE A 7 -46.70 11.07 -63.14
CA ILE A 7 -46.26 10.29 -61.97
C ILE A 7 -44.82 9.82 -62.24
N LEU A 8 -43.86 10.41 -61.51
CA LEU A 8 -42.47 9.95 -61.43
C LEU A 8 -42.39 9.01 -60.22
N ILE A 9 -42.07 7.73 -60.43
CA ILE A 9 -41.90 6.74 -59.36
C ILE A 9 -40.47 6.89 -58.82
N ASN A 10 -40.33 7.47 -57.63
CA ASN A 10 -39.10 7.44 -56.84
C ASN A 10 -39.00 6.11 -56.10
N PHE A 11 -37.98 5.31 -56.43
CA PHE A 11 -37.60 4.11 -55.69
C PHE A 11 -36.66 4.55 -54.55
N ILE A 12 -37.18 4.64 -53.32
CA ILE A 12 -36.38 4.90 -52.13
C ILE A 12 -35.91 3.55 -51.60
N LEU A 13 -34.60 3.30 -51.75
CA LEU A 13 -33.91 2.15 -51.19
C LEU A 13 -33.62 2.46 -49.71
N ALA A 14 -34.38 1.87 -48.80
CA ALA A 14 -34.13 1.97 -47.36
C ALA A 14 -32.94 1.07 -46.98
N LEU A 15 -31.79 1.67 -46.72
CA LEU A 15 -30.66 1.03 -46.05
C LEU A 15 -31.01 0.86 -44.57
N PHE A 16 -31.34 -0.37 -44.16
CA PHE A 16 -31.36 -0.76 -42.76
C PHE A 16 -29.91 -0.88 -42.27
N ILE A 17 -29.44 0.13 -41.56
CA ILE A 17 -28.20 0.06 -40.78
C ILE A 17 -28.58 -0.68 -39.50
N PHE A 18 -28.24 -1.97 -39.42
CA PHE A 18 -28.25 -2.70 -38.16
C PHE A 18 -27.08 -2.17 -37.31
N SER A 19 -27.40 -1.28 -36.37
CA SER A 19 -26.51 -0.94 -35.27
C SER A 19 -26.48 -2.14 -34.33
N SER A 20 -25.51 -3.03 -34.49
CA SER A 20 -25.17 -4.04 -33.49
C SER A 20 -24.48 -3.30 -32.35
N CYS A 21 -25.24 -2.92 -31.33
CA CYS A 21 -24.67 -2.61 -30.03
C CYS A 21 -24.29 -3.97 -29.44
N GLU A 22 -23.01 -4.34 -29.53
CA GLU A 22 -22.49 -5.36 -28.61
C GLU A 22 -22.65 -4.77 -27.21
N GLU A 23 -23.55 -5.35 -26.41
CA GLU A 23 -23.49 -5.17 -24.97
C GLU A 23 -22.11 -5.70 -24.56
N THR A 24 -21.21 -4.79 -24.18
CA THR A 24 -20.00 -5.19 -23.48
C THR A 24 -20.47 -5.76 -22.16
N GLU A 25 -20.46 -7.09 -22.01
CA GLU A 25 -20.61 -7.72 -20.70
C GLU A 25 -19.52 -7.13 -19.81
N ASP A 26 -19.91 -6.39 -18.77
CA ASP A 26 -19.01 -6.00 -17.70
C ASP A 26 -18.52 -7.30 -17.06
N VAL A 27 -17.26 -7.63 -17.34
CA VAL A 27 -16.63 -8.81 -16.78
C VAL A 27 -16.39 -8.52 -15.30
N ALA A 28 -17.11 -9.24 -14.43
CA ALA A 28 -16.94 -9.12 -12.99
C ALA A 28 -15.47 -9.42 -12.61
N LEU A 29 -14.93 -8.67 -11.66
CA LEU A 29 -13.63 -8.95 -11.08
C LEU A 29 -13.80 -9.86 -9.86
N LYS A 30 -12.76 -10.61 -9.52
CA LYS A 30 -12.68 -11.38 -8.29
C LYS A 30 -11.27 -11.39 -7.73
N THR A 31 -11.16 -11.47 -6.41
CA THR A 31 -9.88 -11.74 -5.74
C THR A 31 -9.58 -13.23 -5.81
N ALA A 32 -8.58 -13.58 -6.62
CA ALA A 32 -8.16 -14.96 -6.84
C ALA A 32 -7.17 -15.47 -5.77
N GLY A 33 -6.62 -14.58 -4.96
CA GLY A 33 -5.72 -14.93 -3.87
C GLY A 33 -5.19 -13.69 -3.14
N VAL A 34 -4.77 -13.90 -1.90
CA VAL A 34 -4.20 -12.84 -1.05
C VAL A 34 -2.81 -13.26 -0.60
N TYR A 35 -1.80 -12.47 -0.92
CA TYR A 35 -0.48 -12.63 -0.33
C TYR A 35 -0.43 -11.95 1.02
N ILE A 36 0.19 -12.65 1.97
CA ILE A 36 0.35 -12.21 3.34
C ILE A 36 1.85 -12.17 3.61
N TYR A 37 2.35 -10.98 3.88
CA TYR A 37 3.76 -10.72 4.14
C TYR A 37 4.01 -10.69 5.63
N HIS A 38 5.16 -11.19 6.06
CA HIS A 38 5.46 -11.36 7.48
C HIS A 38 6.87 -10.90 7.76
N GLU A 39 7.02 -10.01 8.75
CA GLU A 39 8.33 -9.49 9.13
C GLU A 39 9.27 -10.60 9.60
N GLY A 40 8.74 -11.60 10.31
CA GLY A 40 9.56 -12.50 11.10
C GLY A 40 10.00 -11.84 12.42
N GLY A 41 10.84 -12.55 13.17
CA GLY A 41 11.43 -12.03 14.39
C GLY A 41 12.75 -11.30 14.09
N PHE A 42 12.94 -10.10 14.63
CA PHE A 42 14.17 -9.32 14.43
C PHE A 42 15.45 -10.14 14.73
N GLY A 43 16.38 -10.18 13.78
CA GLY A 43 17.65 -10.91 13.88
C GLY A 43 17.52 -12.43 13.72
N SER A 44 16.33 -12.94 13.38
CA SER A 44 16.07 -14.38 13.24
C SER A 44 16.15 -14.87 11.79
N ASN A 45 16.11 -13.94 10.82
CA ASN A 45 16.16 -14.22 9.40
C ASN A 45 15.13 -15.27 8.96
N ASN A 46 13.89 -15.07 9.42
CA ASN A 46 12.77 -15.98 9.26
C ASN A 46 11.51 -15.31 8.67
N ALA A 47 11.66 -14.20 7.95
CA ALA A 47 10.56 -13.56 7.22
C ALA A 47 9.98 -14.49 6.15
N THR A 48 8.65 -14.47 5.96
CA THR A 48 7.93 -15.38 5.06
C THR A 48 6.83 -14.69 4.27
N ILE A 49 6.50 -15.25 3.10
CA ILE A 49 5.32 -14.86 2.32
C ILE A 49 4.40 -16.07 2.19
N GLY A 50 3.19 -15.93 2.69
CA GLY A 50 2.11 -16.91 2.57
C GLY A 50 1.08 -16.49 1.52
N ASN A 51 0.20 -17.41 1.15
CA ASN A 51 -0.93 -17.14 0.27
C ASN A 51 -2.21 -17.74 0.83
N TYR A 52 -3.27 -16.95 0.83
CA TYR A 52 -4.61 -17.34 1.23
C TYR A 52 -5.55 -17.34 0.03
N ASP A 53 -6.32 -18.41 -0.13
CA ASP A 53 -7.40 -18.50 -1.12
C ASP A 53 -8.73 -18.07 -0.46
N PRO A 54 -9.31 -16.91 -0.84
CA PRO A 54 -10.52 -16.41 -0.21
C PRO A 54 -11.79 -17.19 -0.56
N GLU A 55 -11.79 -18.04 -1.59
CA GLU A 55 -12.92 -18.91 -1.94
C GLU A 55 -12.87 -20.24 -1.16
N SER A 56 -11.69 -20.85 -1.06
CA SER A 56 -11.54 -22.17 -0.38
C SER A 56 -11.17 -22.08 1.09
N TYR A 57 -10.80 -20.91 1.59
CA TYR A 57 -10.29 -20.67 2.94
C TYR A 57 -8.96 -21.41 3.22
N ASP A 58 -8.23 -21.80 2.18
CA ASP A 58 -6.96 -22.49 2.32
C ASP A 58 -5.80 -21.49 2.45
N TYR A 59 -5.07 -21.56 3.56
CA TYR A 59 -3.82 -20.85 3.75
C TYR A 59 -2.59 -21.74 3.46
N ASN A 60 -1.70 -21.26 2.60
CA ASN A 60 -0.42 -21.86 2.31
C ASN A 60 0.74 -20.99 2.85
N PRO A 61 1.34 -21.34 4.00
CA PRO A 61 2.45 -20.59 4.60
C PRO A 61 3.79 -20.76 3.87
N SER A 62 3.83 -21.59 2.82
CA SER A 62 5.08 -22.02 2.17
C SER A 62 5.17 -21.57 0.71
N LEU A 63 4.31 -20.66 0.24
CA LEU A 63 4.27 -20.31 -1.19
C LEU A 63 5.64 -19.82 -1.69
N TYR A 64 6.28 -18.91 -0.96
CA TYR A 64 7.63 -18.43 -1.31
C TYR A 64 8.67 -19.55 -1.32
N ARG A 65 8.61 -20.46 -0.32
CA ARG A 65 9.55 -21.57 -0.18
C ARG A 65 9.52 -22.54 -1.35
N GLY A 66 8.35 -22.74 -1.94
CA GLY A 66 8.19 -23.64 -3.10
C GLY A 66 8.92 -23.15 -4.34
N GLN A 67 9.12 -21.84 -4.49
CA GLN A 67 9.72 -21.21 -5.66
C GLN A 67 11.15 -20.69 -5.43
N ASN A 68 11.54 -20.43 -4.18
CA ASN A 68 12.79 -19.76 -3.82
C ASN A 68 13.53 -20.46 -2.65
N SER A 69 14.07 -19.67 -1.69
CA SER A 69 14.66 -20.11 -0.43
C SER A 69 13.60 -20.30 0.68
N ASN A 70 13.99 -20.88 1.82
CA ASN A 70 13.09 -21.12 2.96
C ASN A 70 12.52 -19.83 3.58
N PHE A 71 13.28 -18.74 3.54
CA PHE A 71 12.92 -17.43 4.08
C PHE A 71 13.36 -16.36 3.09
N ILE A 72 12.66 -15.23 3.06
CA ILE A 72 13.01 -14.11 2.18
C ILE A 72 14.12 -13.24 2.82
N GLY A 73 14.16 -13.16 4.14
CA GLY A 73 15.19 -12.43 4.86
C GLY A 73 14.82 -12.22 6.33
N ASP A 74 15.25 -11.08 6.84
CA ASP A 74 15.05 -10.62 8.22
C ASP A 74 14.31 -9.28 8.18
N VAL A 75 13.16 -9.23 8.87
CA VAL A 75 12.28 -8.06 8.99
C VAL A 75 11.85 -7.53 7.62
N GLN A 76 10.90 -8.22 6.99
CA GLN A 76 10.23 -7.78 5.78
C GLN A 76 9.31 -6.58 6.08
N GLN A 77 9.86 -5.38 5.96
CA GLN A 77 9.31 -4.16 6.53
C GLN A 77 8.17 -3.53 5.72
N ASN A 78 8.31 -3.54 4.40
CA ASN A 78 7.34 -2.93 3.49
C ASN A 78 7.44 -3.60 2.12
N ILE A 79 6.31 -3.68 1.42
CA ILE A 79 6.16 -4.26 0.10
C ILE A 79 5.54 -3.23 -0.85
N LEU A 80 6.25 -2.98 -1.94
CA LEU A 80 5.67 -2.32 -3.11
C LEU A 80 5.35 -3.37 -4.18
N VAL A 81 4.07 -3.48 -4.55
CA VAL A 81 3.60 -4.31 -5.67
C VAL A 81 3.36 -3.42 -6.89
N ASP A 82 4.14 -3.63 -7.94
CA ASP A 82 3.95 -2.98 -9.25
C ASP A 82 3.48 -4.03 -10.27
N ASN A 83 2.16 -4.19 -10.31
CA ASN A 83 1.49 -5.10 -11.24
C ASN A 83 1.73 -4.72 -12.72
N SER A 84 1.98 -3.44 -13.01
CA SER A 84 2.16 -2.97 -14.39
C SER A 84 3.49 -3.46 -15.01
N ASN A 85 4.49 -3.71 -14.17
CA ASN A 85 5.81 -4.19 -14.57
C ASN A 85 6.12 -5.62 -14.11
N ASP A 86 5.11 -6.36 -13.65
CA ASP A 86 5.24 -7.70 -13.07
C ASP A 86 6.37 -7.74 -12.00
N ARG A 87 6.24 -6.88 -10.99
CA ARG A 87 7.31 -6.64 -10.02
C ARG A 87 6.77 -6.50 -8.61
N ILE A 88 7.48 -7.08 -7.65
CA ILE A 88 7.34 -6.84 -6.23
C ILE A 88 8.71 -6.47 -5.68
N TYR A 89 8.74 -5.41 -4.87
CA TYR A 89 9.90 -4.99 -4.11
C TYR A 89 9.63 -5.28 -2.63
N SER A 90 10.43 -6.15 -2.05
CA SER A 90 10.36 -6.48 -0.62
C SER A 90 11.49 -5.80 0.11
N VAL A 91 11.18 -4.79 0.92
CA VAL A 91 12.14 -4.10 1.77
C VAL A 91 12.46 -4.97 2.98
N LEU A 92 13.72 -5.39 3.14
CA LEU A 92 14.15 -6.27 4.23
C LEU A 92 15.05 -5.47 5.17
N ASN A 93 14.46 -4.91 6.22
CA ASN A 93 15.11 -4.01 7.17
C ASN A 93 16.30 -4.67 7.86
N GLY A 94 16.11 -5.84 8.47
CA GLY A 94 17.16 -6.56 9.20
C GLY A 94 18.22 -7.19 8.28
N SER A 95 17.88 -7.39 7.00
CA SER A 95 18.82 -7.90 5.99
C SER A 95 19.58 -6.82 5.24
N ASN A 96 19.28 -5.54 5.45
CA ASN A 96 19.90 -4.43 4.74
C ASN A 96 19.86 -4.62 3.21
N SER A 97 18.70 -5.00 2.69
CA SER A 97 18.50 -5.29 1.26
C SER A 97 17.06 -5.10 0.81
N ILE A 98 16.86 -4.93 -0.50
CA ILE A 98 15.54 -4.97 -1.12
C ILE A 98 15.55 -6.15 -2.10
N ASP A 99 14.64 -7.11 -1.91
CA ASP A 99 14.48 -8.24 -2.82
C ASP A 99 13.47 -7.91 -3.92
N LEU A 100 13.86 -8.16 -5.17
CA LEU A 100 13.04 -7.94 -6.35
C LEU A 100 12.56 -9.30 -6.86
N MET A 101 11.25 -9.44 -6.96
CA MET A 101 10.59 -10.65 -7.46
C MET A 101 9.50 -10.28 -8.47
N THR A 102 9.05 -11.25 -9.27
CA THR A 102 7.83 -11.09 -10.09
C THR A 102 6.59 -11.22 -9.22
N THR A 103 5.41 -10.89 -9.76
CA THR A 103 4.14 -10.97 -9.00
C THR A 103 3.74 -12.40 -8.66
N ASN A 104 4.34 -13.41 -9.30
CA ASN A 104 4.21 -14.82 -8.87
C ASN A 104 5.27 -15.27 -7.84
N LEU A 105 5.95 -14.31 -7.20
CA LEU A 105 6.98 -14.46 -6.17
C LEU A 105 8.30 -15.08 -6.62
N LYS A 106 8.60 -15.18 -7.92
CA LYS A 106 9.91 -15.67 -8.36
C LYS A 106 10.98 -14.58 -8.16
N SER A 107 12.00 -14.88 -7.35
CA SER A 107 13.12 -13.97 -7.10
C SER A 107 13.93 -13.71 -8.38
N GLU A 108 14.27 -12.45 -8.63
CA GLU A 108 15.01 -12.03 -9.82
C GLU A 108 16.31 -11.29 -9.50
N ALA A 109 16.30 -10.41 -8.49
CA ALA A 109 17.45 -9.61 -8.11
C ALA A 109 17.39 -9.17 -6.65
N LYS A 110 18.51 -8.64 -6.15
CA LYS A 110 18.63 -8.03 -4.83
C LYS A 110 19.38 -6.71 -4.95
N ILE A 111 18.84 -5.65 -4.34
CA ILE A 111 19.54 -4.38 -4.14
C ILE A 111 20.18 -4.43 -2.75
N SER A 112 21.50 -4.32 -2.70
CA SER A 112 22.25 -4.18 -1.44
C SER A 112 23.61 -3.53 -1.72
N PHE A 113 24.00 -2.58 -0.87
CA PHE A 113 25.27 -1.86 -0.91
C PHE A 113 25.66 -1.45 0.51
N ALA A 114 26.91 -1.01 0.71
CA ALA A 114 27.50 -0.89 2.04
C ALA A 114 26.80 0.12 2.96
N GLU A 115 26.20 1.16 2.40
CA GLU A 115 25.50 2.22 3.11
C GLU A 115 24.02 1.92 3.37
N LEU A 116 23.46 0.90 2.72
CA LEU A 116 22.09 0.46 2.97
C LEU A 116 22.03 -0.19 4.34
N ASP A 117 21.31 0.42 5.27
CA ASP A 117 21.22 -0.01 6.65
C ASP A 117 19.85 0.34 7.24
N LYS A 118 19.05 -0.69 7.56
CA LYS A 118 17.65 -0.57 8.00
C LYS A 118 16.78 0.22 7.01
N PRO A 119 16.65 -0.23 5.75
CA PRO A 119 15.68 0.36 4.84
C PRO A 119 14.26 0.20 5.41
N ARG A 120 13.40 1.18 5.12
CA ARG A 120 12.02 1.26 5.63
C ARG A 120 11.00 1.04 4.54
N ASP A 121 11.17 1.77 3.45
CA ASP A 121 10.20 1.80 2.36
C ASP A 121 10.88 2.09 1.02
N ILE A 122 10.15 1.84 -0.06
CA ILE A 122 10.57 2.04 -1.45
C ILE A 122 9.44 2.63 -2.29
N ALA A 123 9.74 3.70 -3.02
CA ALA A 123 8.89 4.22 -4.09
C ALA A 123 9.60 4.16 -5.44
N VAL A 124 8.86 3.93 -6.53
CA VAL A 124 9.43 3.73 -7.87
C VAL A 124 8.81 4.69 -8.88
N LEU A 125 9.67 5.30 -9.72
CA LEU A 125 9.27 6.11 -10.85
C LEU A 125 10.10 5.73 -12.09
N GLY A 126 9.51 4.96 -13.00
CA GLY A 126 10.22 4.42 -14.16
C GLY A 126 11.36 3.49 -13.74
N ASP A 127 12.58 3.75 -14.23
CA ASP A 127 13.77 2.94 -13.91
C ASP A 127 14.49 3.40 -12.62
N ILE A 128 13.86 4.26 -11.81
CA ILE A 128 14.44 4.83 -10.59
C ILE A 128 13.63 4.38 -9.37
N ALA A 129 14.35 3.91 -8.35
CA ALA A 129 13.80 3.67 -7.02
C ALA A 129 14.34 4.69 -6.02
N PHE A 130 13.47 5.11 -5.11
CA PHE A 130 13.77 5.91 -3.93
C PHE A 130 13.58 5.01 -2.72
N ILE A 131 14.57 4.93 -1.84
CA ILE A 131 14.55 4.03 -0.68
C ILE A 131 14.73 4.86 0.58
N ALA A 132 13.76 4.79 1.48
CA ALA A 132 13.87 5.38 2.82
C ALA A 132 14.83 4.54 3.65
N ASN A 133 15.89 5.16 4.17
CA ASN A 133 16.92 4.46 4.91
C ASN A 133 17.18 5.16 6.25
N TRP A 134 17.01 4.43 7.35
CA TRP A 134 17.28 4.95 8.70
C TRP A 134 18.76 5.08 9.02
N GLY A 135 19.60 4.20 8.47
CA GLY A 135 21.03 4.21 8.76
C GLY A 135 21.39 3.62 10.14
N PRO A 136 22.63 3.87 10.61
CA PRO A 136 23.13 3.30 11.86
C PRO A 136 22.64 4.04 13.11
N TYR A 137 22.56 3.30 14.21
CA TYR A 137 22.32 3.87 15.53
C TYR A 137 23.60 4.48 16.12
N LYS A 138 23.44 5.65 16.76
CA LYS A 138 24.39 6.19 17.74
C LYS A 138 24.31 5.40 19.05
N GLN A 139 25.24 5.66 19.97
CA GLN A 139 25.27 4.99 21.28
C GLN A 139 24.00 5.21 22.12
N ASN A 140 23.28 6.32 21.89
CA ASN A 140 22.03 6.65 22.55
C ASN A 140 20.78 6.19 21.78
N PHE A 141 20.92 5.29 20.80
CA PHE A 141 19.84 4.80 19.92
C PHE A 141 19.18 5.84 19.02
N ALA A 142 19.69 7.07 18.98
CA ALA A 142 19.32 8.01 17.92
C ALA A 142 19.94 7.57 16.59
N LEU A 143 19.24 7.79 15.48
CA LEU A 143 19.79 7.55 14.15
C LEU A 143 20.86 8.56 13.77
N THR A 144 21.67 8.18 12.78
CA THR A 144 22.59 9.07 12.08
C THR A 144 22.64 8.67 10.63
N ASN A 145 22.75 9.66 9.74
CA ASN A 145 22.86 9.43 8.30
C ASN A 145 21.62 8.71 7.75
N SER A 146 20.43 9.04 8.25
CA SER A 146 19.23 8.75 7.48
C SER A 146 19.25 9.53 6.17
N GLU A 147 18.92 8.87 5.07
CA GLU A 147 18.93 9.46 3.74
C GLU A 147 17.83 8.77 2.91
N ILE A 148 17.38 9.43 1.84
CA ILE A 148 16.70 8.73 0.75
C ILE A 148 17.75 8.33 -0.28
N PHE A 149 17.87 7.04 -0.54
CA PHE A 149 18.76 6.55 -1.60
C PHE A 149 18.05 6.52 -2.94
N VAL A 150 18.74 7.01 -3.98
CA VAL A 150 18.26 6.97 -5.36
C VAL A 150 19.01 5.86 -6.09
N VAL A 151 18.28 4.86 -6.58
CA VAL A 151 18.82 3.64 -7.19
C VAL A 151 18.34 3.52 -8.62
N ASN A 152 19.25 3.21 -9.54
CA ASN A 152 18.91 2.82 -10.90
C ASN A 152 18.53 1.33 -10.92
N LEU A 153 17.28 1.02 -11.25
CA LEU A 153 16.72 -0.34 -11.24
C LEU A 153 17.24 -1.22 -12.39
N THR A 154 17.69 -0.64 -13.50
CA THR A 154 18.32 -1.42 -14.58
C THR A 154 19.65 -2.04 -14.14
N THR A 155 20.40 -1.34 -13.28
CA THR A 155 21.72 -1.77 -12.81
C THR A 155 21.73 -2.22 -11.35
N ASN A 156 20.64 -1.97 -10.62
CA ASN A 156 20.51 -2.16 -9.17
C ASN A 156 21.62 -1.46 -8.36
N LYS A 157 21.99 -0.24 -8.77
CA LYS A 157 23.07 0.53 -8.15
C LYS A 157 22.59 1.87 -7.64
N LEU A 158 23.12 2.25 -6.47
CA LEU A 158 23.03 3.60 -5.94
C LEU A 158 23.62 4.60 -6.94
N ILE A 159 22.87 5.64 -7.26
CA ILE A 159 23.27 6.70 -8.19
C ILE A 159 23.24 8.10 -7.56
N ASP A 160 22.42 8.32 -6.53
CA ASP A 160 22.34 9.59 -5.81
C ASP A 160 21.76 9.42 -4.40
N ARG A 161 21.74 10.49 -3.61
CA ARG A 161 21.19 10.55 -2.25
C ARG A 161 20.49 11.88 -2.02
N ILE A 162 19.43 11.85 -1.22
CA ILE A 162 18.76 13.06 -0.75
C ILE A 162 18.90 13.08 0.77
N GLU A 163 19.56 14.12 1.29
CA GLU A 163 19.61 14.40 2.72
C GLU A 163 18.23 14.87 3.17
N THR A 164 17.70 14.27 4.24
CA THR A 164 16.40 14.59 4.82
C THR A 164 16.51 14.68 6.34
N GLN A 165 15.41 15.01 7.01
CA GLN A 165 15.27 14.75 8.43
C GLN A 165 15.48 13.24 8.72
N GLU A 166 15.98 12.93 9.92
CA GLU A 166 16.16 11.54 10.36
C GLU A 166 14.81 10.80 10.44
N TYR A 167 14.86 9.47 10.45
CA TYR A 167 13.67 8.60 10.47
C TYR A 167 12.73 8.73 9.25
N PRO A 168 13.23 8.78 7.99
CA PRO A 168 12.34 8.65 6.84
C PRO A 168 11.64 7.30 6.91
N GLU A 169 10.31 7.30 6.79
CA GLU A 169 9.49 6.12 7.07
C GLU A 169 8.73 5.64 5.83
N HIS A 170 7.76 6.42 5.34
CA HIS A 170 6.95 6.07 4.17
C HIS A 170 7.19 7.03 3.01
N LEU A 171 7.13 6.51 1.79
CA LEU A 171 7.44 7.19 0.54
C LEU A 171 6.24 7.12 -0.41
N PHE A 172 5.84 8.28 -0.91
CA PHE A 172 4.74 8.36 -1.87
C PHE A 172 5.07 9.31 -3.02
N ILE A 173 4.89 8.86 -4.27
CA ILE A 173 5.21 9.66 -5.45
C ILE A 173 3.94 10.12 -6.14
N LYS A 174 3.81 11.44 -6.34
CA LYS A 174 2.73 12.01 -7.14
C LYS A 174 3.12 13.38 -7.69
N ASN A 175 2.64 13.70 -8.90
CA ASN A 175 2.86 15.00 -9.54
C ASN A 175 4.35 15.42 -9.62
N ASN A 176 5.23 14.46 -9.91
CA ASN A 176 6.70 14.65 -9.94
C ASN A 176 7.31 15.11 -8.60
N LYS A 177 6.65 14.74 -7.50
CA LYS A 177 7.13 14.97 -6.14
C LYS A 177 7.18 13.66 -5.39
N LEU A 178 8.17 13.53 -4.51
CA LEU A 178 8.26 12.48 -3.52
C LEU A 178 7.88 13.07 -2.16
N VAL A 179 6.80 12.57 -1.58
CA VAL A 179 6.36 12.85 -0.22
C VAL A 179 7.04 11.83 0.69
N VAL A 180 7.73 12.32 1.71
CA VAL A 180 8.48 11.50 2.67
C VAL A 180 7.92 11.79 4.05
N SER A 181 7.33 10.80 4.71
CA SER A 181 7.00 10.92 6.12
C SER A 181 8.24 10.68 6.98
N HIS A 182 8.33 11.38 8.11
CA HIS A 182 9.36 11.13 9.12
C HIS A 182 8.72 10.70 10.43
N ALA A 183 8.95 9.45 10.84
CA ALA A 183 8.35 8.86 12.03
C ALA A 183 9.37 8.07 12.85
N SER A 184 9.63 8.55 14.07
CA SER A 184 10.40 7.80 15.06
C SER A 184 9.53 6.84 15.85
N PHE A 185 10.14 5.77 16.37
CA PHE A 185 9.47 4.78 17.20
C PHE A 185 8.76 5.38 18.43
N ASP A 186 9.28 6.47 19.00
CA ASP A 186 8.69 7.15 20.15
C ASP A 186 7.66 8.24 19.78
N GLY A 187 7.37 8.39 18.48
CA GLY A 187 6.47 9.41 17.94
C GLY A 187 6.98 10.84 18.07
N SER A 188 8.23 11.07 18.49
CA SER A 188 8.73 12.43 18.70
C SER A 188 8.98 13.22 17.40
N ILE A 189 9.03 12.56 16.25
CA ILE A 189 9.15 13.20 14.94
C ILE A 189 7.75 13.50 14.37
N SER A 190 7.64 14.65 13.70
CA SER A 190 6.38 15.33 13.39
C SER A 190 6.55 16.14 12.09
N GLU A 191 7.06 15.49 11.06
CA GLU A 191 7.47 16.16 9.82
C GLU A 191 7.15 15.32 8.56
N ILE A 192 6.78 16.01 7.49
CA ILE A 192 6.76 15.48 6.12
C ILE A 192 7.67 16.34 5.25
N SER A 193 8.58 15.72 4.51
CA SER A 193 9.39 16.38 3.49
C SER A 193 8.76 16.20 2.10
N ILE A 194 8.70 17.28 1.32
CA ILE A 194 8.27 17.25 -0.08
C ILE A 194 9.49 17.49 -0.96
N ILE A 195 9.85 16.50 -1.76
CA ILE A 195 11.04 16.53 -2.62
C ILE A 195 10.62 16.68 -4.07
N ASN A 196 11.20 17.65 -4.76
CA ASN A 196 11.02 17.83 -6.19
C ASN A 196 11.90 16.84 -6.97
N LEU A 197 11.30 15.99 -7.81
CA LEU A 197 12.03 14.92 -8.49
C LEU A 197 12.84 15.38 -9.71
N ASP A 198 12.65 16.60 -10.22
CA ASP A 198 13.46 17.15 -11.31
C ASP A 198 14.89 17.49 -10.85
N ASN A 199 15.06 17.87 -9.58
CA ASN A 199 16.32 18.33 -9.03
C ASN A 199 16.75 17.63 -7.73
N LEU A 200 15.92 16.71 -7.21
CA LEU A 200 16.16 15.94 -5.99
C LEU A 200 16.41 16.83 -4.76
N GLN A 201 15.69 17.95 -4.65
CA GLN A 201 15.78 18.87 -3.51
C GLN A 201 14.45 18.94 -2.76
N ILE A 202 14.52 19.10 -1.45
CA ILE A 202 13.37 19.42 -0.62
C ILE A 202 12.85 20.80 -1.03
N GLU A 203 11.60 20.86 -1.48
CA GLU A 203 10.92 22.10 -1.84
C GLU A 203 10.04 22.64 -0.71
N GLU A 204 9.56 21.77 0.17
CA GLU A 204 8.72 22.12 1.30
C GLU A 204 8.88 21.12 2.45
N THR A 205 8.68 21.60 3.68
CA THR A 205 8.65 20.79 4.89
C THR A 205 7.37 21.11 5.65
N LEU A 206 6.56 20.10 5.94
CA LEU A 206 5.29 20.27 6.64
C LEU A 206 5.42 19.79 8.08
N GLU A 207 5.20 20.69 9.03
CA GLU A 207 4.98 20.32 10.43
C GLU A 207 3.60 19.65 10.55
N VAL A 208 3.57 18.47 11.15
CA VAL A 208 2.36 17.63 11.28
C VAL A 208 2.22 17.09 12.70
N PRO A 209 1.07 16.52 13.08
CA PRO A 209 0.95 15.75 14.30
C PRO A 209 1.96 14.59 14.39
N SER A 210 2.17 14.12 15.60
CA SER A 210 3.17 13.12 15.95
C SER A 210 2.94 11.78 15.23
N GLY A 211 4.04 11.24 14.70
CA GLY A 211 4.12 9.92 14.07
C GLY A 211 3.39 9.78 12.74
N PRO A 212 3.67 10.60 11.71
CA PRO A 212 3.12 10.39 10.36
C PRO A 212 3.64 9.07 9.78
N GLN A 213 2.86 8.00 9.91
CA GLN A 213 3.35 6.64 9.70
C GLN A 213 3.17 6.18 8.25
N GLU A 214 2.00 6.44 7.65
CA GLU A 214 1.66 5.93 6.33
C GLU A 214 0.99 7.01 5.48
N ILE A 215 1.21 6.93 4.16
CA ILE A 215 0.67 7.84 3.16
C ILE A 215 -0.09 7.02 2.12
N ILE A 216 -1.39 7.28 1.94
CA ILE A 216 -2.23 6.63 0.93
C ILE A 216 -2.83 7.65 -0.05
N GLU A 217 -3.28 7.17 -1.21
CA GLU A 217 -4.10 7.93 -2.15
C GLU A 217 -5.49 7.30 -2.23
N ASP A 218 -6.54 8.12 -2.06
CA ASP A 218 -7.92 7.66 -2.22
C ASP A 218 -8.35 7.55 -3.70
N ASP A 219 -9.52 6.96 -3.95
CA ASP A 219 -10.09 6.79 -5.30
C ASP A 219 -10.37 8.11 -6.04
N ASN A 220 -10.48 9.22 -5.30
CA ASN A 220 -10.66 10.57 -5.85
C ASN A 220 -9.31 11.25 -6.16
N GLY A 221 -8.19 10.60 -5.85
CA GLY A 221 -6.84 11.09 -6.03
C GLY A 221 -6.44 12.16 -5.00
N ASN A 222 -7.01 12.15 -3.80
CA ASN A 222 -6.48 12.93 -2.67
C ASN A 222 -5.43 12.11 -1.92
N VAL A 223 -4.41 12.79 -1.39
CA VAL A 223 -3.35 12.15 -0.63
C VAL A 223 -3.60 12.35 0.86
N TRP A 224 -3.56 11.25 1.60
CA TRP A 224 -3.85 11.19 3.01
C TRP A 224 -2.66 10.68 3.80
N VAL A 225 -2.49 11.18 5.02
CA VAL A 225 -1.44 10.76 5.94
C VAL A 225 -2.07 10.43 7.28
N ILE A 226 -1.81 9.23 7.79
CA ILE A 226 -2.18 8.86 9.16
C ILE A 226 -1.02 9.16 10.11
N CYS A 227 -1.35 9.86 11.19
CA CYS A 227 -0.46 10.08 12.31
C CYS A 227 -0.86 9.15 13.47
N THR A 228 0.09 8.40 14.03
CA THR A 228 -0.16 7.47 15.15
C THR A 228 -0.70 8.15 16.40
N SER A 229 -0.49 9.46 16.52
CA SER A 229 -1.14 10.31 17.53
C SER A 229 -2.66 10.44 17.39
N GLY A 230 -3.27 9.86 16.35
CA GLY A 230 -4.72 9.91 16.11
C GLY A 230 -5.12 11.10 15.24
N ASN A 231 -4.42 11.36 14.14
CA ASN A 231 -4.80 12.40 13.19
C ASN A 231 -4.73 11.90 11.75
N LEU A 232 -5.76 12.16 10.96
CA LEU A 232 -5.76 11.98 9.51
C LEU A 232 -5.60 13.33 8.83
N LEU A 233 -4.61 13.46 7.96
CA LEU A 233 -4.28 14.68 7.25
C LEU A 233 -4.55 14.49 5.77
N GLN A 234 -5.35 15.36 5.17
CA GLN A 234 -5.44 15.46 3.72
C GLN A 234 -4.41 16.49 3.25
N LEU A 235 -3.48 16.09 2.37
CA LEU A 235 -2.58 17.04 1.71
C LEU A 235 -3.35 17.78 0.61
N ASN A 236 -2.97 19.04 0.37
CA ASN A 236 -3.53 19.80 -0.75
C ASN A 236 -3.07 19.22 -2.10
N THR A 237 -3.77 19.53 -3.18
CA THR A 237 -3.49 18.96 -4.51
C THR A 237 -2.08 19.28 -5.01
N SER A 238 -1.49 20.40 -4.59
CA SER A 238 -0.11 20.75 -4.94
C SER A 238 0.94 20.03 -4.08
N LEU A 239 0.54 19.29 -3.04
CA LEU A 239 1.43 18.64 -2.07
C LEU A 239 2.38 19.64 -1.40
N THR A 240 1.89 20.83 -1.06
CA THR A 240 2.69 21.89 -0.42
C THR A 240 2.05 22.38 0.88
N GLY A 241 1.15 21.59 1.46
CA GLY A 241 0.42 21.97 2.66
C GLY A 241 -0.72 21.02 2.98
N ILE A 242 -1.31 21.21 4.15
CA ILE A 242 -2.42 20.43 4.67
C ILE A 242 -3.73 21.12 4.27
N ALA A 243 -4.62 20.41 3.58
CA ALA A 243 -5.95 20.88 3.21
C ALA A 243 -6.96 20.68 4.34
N ASN A 244 -6.93 19.52 4.98
CA ASN A 244 -7.79 19.16 6.10
C ASN A 244 -7.00 18.35 7.14
N GLN A 245 -7.38 18.50 8.40
CA GLN A 245 -6.90 17.69 9.52
C GLN A 245 -8.12 17.22 10.31
N ILE A 246 -8.25 15.90 10.45
CA ILE A 246 -9.29 15.25 11.25
C ILE A 246 -8.61 14.64 12.47
N GLU A 247 -9.03 15.08 13.65
CA GLU A 247 -8.61 14.49 14.93
C GLU A 247 -9.47 13.26 15.22
N LEU A 248 -8.82 12.16 15.57
CA LEU A 248 -9.43 10.91 15.98
C LEU A 248 -9.39 10.82 17.51
N ASP A 249 -10.36 10.09 18.09
CA ASP A 249 -10.45 9.96 19.55
C ASP A 249 -9.30 9.12 20.14
N ASN A 250 -8.59 8.34 19.32
CA ASN A 250 -7.58 7.39 19.74
C ASN A 250 -6.41 7.32 18.76
N SER A 251 -5.29 6.77 19.23
CA SER A 251 -4.18 6.40 18.35
C SER A 251 -4.62 5.35 17.34
N VAL A 252 -4.08 5.45 16.12
CA VAL A 252 -4.18 4.41 15.10
C VAL A 252 -2.83 3.72 15.04
N LEU A 253 -2.84 2.40 15.18
CA LEU A 253 -1.66 1.55 15.14
C LEU A 253 -1.87 0.53 14.02
N GLY A 254 -0.84 0.33 13.20
CA GLY A 254 -0.93 -0.41 11.95
C GLY A 254 -1.31 0.49 10.78
N ASP A 255 -1.72 -0.14 9.69
CA ASP A 255 -1.97 0.53 8.41
C ASP A 255 -3.41 1.06 8.30
N ILE A 256 -3.65 1.88 7.28
CA ILE A 256 -4.95 2.35 6.83
C ILE A 256 -5.14 2.00 5.35
N ASP A 257 -6.38 1.91 4.90
CA ASP A 257 -6.65 1.64 3.48
C ASP A 257 -7.89 2.38 2.99
N SER A 258 -7.94 2.67 1.69
CA SER A 258 -9.08 3.35 1.08
C SER A 258 -9.85 2.40 0.18
N HIS A 259 -11.17 2.44 0.27
CA HIS A 259 -12.06 1.72 -0.62
C HIS A 259 -13.29 2.56 -0.88
N GLU A 260 -13.62 2.77 -2.16
CA GLU A 260 -14.68 3.67 -2.60
C GLU A 260 -14.49 5.09 -2.02
N ASP A 261 -15.52 5.64 -1.37
CA ASP A 261 -15.51 7.01 -0.81
C ASP A 261 -15.15 7.03 0.69
N ALA A 262 -14.38 6.04 1.16
CA ALA A 262 -13.99 5.92 2.56
C ALA A 262 -12.53 5.52 2.77
N ILE A 263 -11.97 5.96 3.91
CA ILE A 263 -10.67 5.50 4.45
C ILE A 263 -10.95 4.73 5.71
N TYR A 264 -10.59 3.45 5.72
CA TYR A 264 -10.80 2.53 6.82
C TYR A 264 -9.53 2.35 7.65
N PHE A 265 -9.71 2.15 8.95
CA PHE A 265 -8.62 1.93 9.89
C PHE A 265 -9.14 1.21 11.13
N TYR A 266 -8.25 0.46 11.78
CA TYR A 266 -8.55 -0.17 13.07
C TYR A 266 -8.14 0.75 14.23
N SER A 267 -9.09 1.03 15.13
CA SER A 267 -8.80 1.75 16.37
C SER A 267 -9.82 1.42 17.44
N ASN A 268 -9.39 1.43 18.70
CA ASN A 268 -10.27 1.16 19.85
C ASN A 268 -11.05 -0.17 19.74
N SER A 269 -10.42 -1.23 19.23
CA SER A 269 -11.03 -2.56 19.04
C SER A 269 -12.19 -2.58 18.03
N GLU A 270 -12.23 -1.63 17.11
CA GLU A 270 -13.26 -1.52 16.08
C GLU A 270 -12.66 -1.09 14.74
N ILE A 271 -13.29 -1.51 13.64
CA ILE A 271 -13.02 -0.96 12.31
C ILE A 271 -13.83 0.34 12.15
N LEU A 272 -13.12 1.46 12.06
CA LEU A 272 -13.68 2.78 11.84
C LEU A 272 -13.39 3.25 10.42
N PHE A 273 -14.10 4.27 9.98
CA PHE A 273 -13.83 4.90 8.69
C PHE A 273 -14.09 6.39 8.67
N LEU A 274 -13.34 7.09 7.83
CA LEU A 274 -13.59 8.46 7.41
C LEU A 274 -14.40 8.43 6.11
N ASN A 275 -15.57 9.08 6.09
CA ASN A 275 -16.27 9.41 4.85
C ASN A 275 -15.53 10.55 4.15
N ILE A 276 -15.01 10.33 2.96
CA ILE A 276 -14.19 11.31 2.23
C ILE A 276 -15.03 12.52 1.78
N SER A 277 -16.30 12.30 1.41
CA SER A 277 -17.17 13.36 0.89
C SER A 277 -17.54 14.44 1.91
N ASP A 278 -17.62 14.11 3.20
CA ASP A 278 -17.98 15.07 4.25
C ASP A 278 -16.99 15.15 5.42
N ASN A 279 -15.88 14.40 5.36
CA ASN A 279 -14.86 14.29 6.38
C ASN A 279 -15.37 13.85 7.76
N SER A 280 -16.46 13.08 7.82
CA SER A 280 -17.00 12.54 9.08
C SER A 280 -16.42 11.17 9.42
N ILE A 281 -16.11 10.96 10.70
CA ILE A 281 -15.74 9.64 11.23
C ILE A 281 -17.02 8.87 11.58
N SER A 282 -17.09 7.63 11.14
CA SER A 282 -18.16 6.68 11.43
C SER A 282 -17.58 5.33 11.83
N SER A 283 -18.42 4.51 12.45
CA SER A 283 -18.07 3.13 12.82
C SER A 283 -18.77 2.17 11.88
N THR A 284 -18.08 1.07 11.54
CA THR A 284 -18.68 -0.04 10.79
C THR A 284 -19.58 -0.90 11.70
N GLY A 285 -19.37 -0.85 13.02
CA GLY A 285 -19.97 -1.75 14.00
C GLY A 285 -19.21 -3.08 14.15
N ILE A 286 -18.09 -3.27 13.43
CA ILE A 286 -17.27 -4.47 13.47
C ILE A 286 -16.26 -4.36 14.61
N GLU A 287 -16.58 -4.97 15.75
CA GLU A 287 -15.66 -5.12 16.88
C GLU A 287 -14.70 -6.28 16.62
N VAL A 288 -13.39 -6.03 16.78
CA VAL A 288 -12.33 -7.03 16.57
C VAL A 288 -11.38 -7.00 17.76
N GLU A 289 -11.16 -8.16 18.39
CA GLU A 289 -10.17 -8.29 19.45
C GLU A 289 -8.79 -8.62 18.84
N ILE A 290 -7.89 -7.65 18.86
CA ILE A 290 -6.50 -7.80 18.39
C ILE A 290 -5.56 -7.43 19.55
N GLN A 291 -4.60 -8.29 19.84
CA GLN A 291 -3.59 -8.03 20.88
C GLN A 291 -2.60 -6.96 20.43
N THR A 292 -2.03 -7.10 19.23
CA THR A 292 -1.04 -6.19 18.65
C THR A 292 -1.38 -5.93 17.18
N PRO A 293 -2.17 -4.88 16.88
CA PRO A 293 -2.54 -4.55 15.49
C PRO A 293 -1.29 -4.18 14.71
N TYR A 294 -1.12 -4.84 13.55
CA TYR A 294 0.13 -4.74 12.79
C TYR A 294 -0.06 -4.60 11.29
N ALA A 295 -1.14 -5.12 10.73
CA ALA A 295 -1.50 -4.93 9.32
C ALA A 295 -3.01 -4.70 9.20
N PHE A 296 -3.40 -3.89 8.21
CA PHE A 296 -4.79 -3.66 7.86
C PHE A 296 -4.88 -3.46 6.35
N ALA A 297 -5.89 -4.06 5.72
CA ALA A 297 -6.18 -3.82 4.31
C ALA A 297 -7.65 -4.07 4.02
N VAL A 298 -8.16 -3.42 2.97
CA VAL A 298 -9.49 -3.66 2.43
C VAL A 298 -9.33 -4.33 1.06
N ASP A 299 -10.02 -5.44 0.84
CA ASP A 299 -10.04 -6.07 -0.49
C ASP A 299 -10.68 -5.09 -1.50
N PRO A 300 -9.94 -4.67 -2.54
CA PRO A 300 -10.43 -3.64 -3.47
C PRO A 300 -11.59 -4.11 -4.35
N VAL A 301 -11.91 -5.41 -4.36
CA VAL A 301 -13.02 -5.97 -5.13
C VAL A 301 -14.25 -6.23 -4.26
N SER A 302 -14.08 -6.86 -3.10
CA SER A 302 -15.22 -7.27 -2.26
C SER A 302 -15.52 -6.29 -1.11
N GLY A 303 -14.57 -5.44 -0.74
CA GLY A 303 -14.66 -4.60 0.46
C GLY A 303 -14.40 -5.36 1.77
N ASP A 304 -13.92 -6.61 1.69
CA ASP A 304 -13.61 -7.42 2.87
C ASP A 304 -12.44 -6.81 3.65
N PHE A 305 -12.51 -6.87 4.97
CA PHE A 305 -11.46 -6.38 5.85
C PHE A 305 -10.49 -7.50 6.22
N TYR A 306 -9.19 -7.24 6.06
CA TYR A 306 -8.11 -8.13 6.48
C TYR A 306 -7.28 -7.43 7.56
N LEU A 307 -7.15 -8.09 8.72
CA LEU A 307 -6.39 -7.58 9.85
C LEU A 307 -5.30 -8.57 10.26
N GLY A 308 -4.11 -8.05 10.57
CA GLY A 308 -2.98 -8.79 11.09
C GLY A 308 -2.72 -8.51 12.57
N ASP A 309 -2.72 -9.56 13.39
CA ASP A 309 -2.30 -9.51 14.79
C ASP A 309 -0.88 -10.08 14.92
N ALA A 310 0.08 -9.24 15.29
CA ALA A 310 1.46 -9.68 15.50
C ALA A 310 1.67 -10.46 16.81
N LEU A 311 0.69 -10.45 17.72
CA LEU A 311 0.75 -11.03 19.05
C LEU A 311 1.97 -10.54 19.85
N ASP A 312 3.07 -11.28 19.80
CA ASP A 312 4.30 -11.06 20.56
C ASP A 312 5.57 -10.93 19.69
N PHE A 313 5.40 -10.80 18.36
CA PHE A 313 6.50 -10.72 17.37
C PHE A 313 7.44 -11.94 17.35
N SER A 314 7.03 -13.06 17.95
CA SER A 314 7.86 -14.26 18.08
C SER A 314 7.13 -15.54 17.68
N SER A 315 5.87 -15.66 18.10
CA SER A 315 4.94 -16.71 17.70
C SER A 315 4.29 -16.40 16.34
N GLU A 316 3.67 -17.41 15.73
CA GLU A 316 2.85 -17.21 14.54
C GLU A 316 1.70 -16.26 14.89
N GLY A 317 1.58 -15.16 14.13
CA GLY A 317 0.53 -14.17 14.30
C GLY A 317 -0.79 -14.64 13.68
N LEU A 318 -1.85 -13.87 13.89
CA LEU A 318 -3.18 -14.18 13.37
C LEU A 318 -3.52 -13.29 12.19
N VAL A 319 -4.24 -13.85 11.22
CA VAL A 319 -4.97 -13.08 10.21
C VAL A 319 -6.45 -13.29 10.45
N ILE A 320 -7.19 -12.17 10.47
CA ILE A 320 -8.62 -12.13 10.72
C ILE A 320 -9.29 -11.47 9.51
N ARG A 321 -10.34 -12.11 8.99
CA ARG A 321 -11.08 -11.63 7.81
C ARG A 321 -12.56 -11.43 8.14
N TYR A 322 -13.07 -10.25 7.86
CA TYR A 322 -14.51 -9.93 7.88
C TYR A 322 -14.98 -9.58 6.47
N ASP A 323 -16.22 -9.89 6.12
CA ASP A 323 -16.83 -9.31 4.92
C ASP A 323 -17.19 -7.83 5.13
N ALA A 324 -17.58 -7.17 4.04
CA ALA A 324 -17.99 -5.77 4.05
C ALA A 324 -19.24 -5.49 4.91
N GLU A 325 -20.07 -6.51 5.15
CA GLU A 325 -21.27 -6.45 6.00
C GLU A 325 -20.98 -6.69 7.49
N GLY A 326 -19.77 -7.13 7.84
CA GLY A 326 -19.32 -7.36 9.20
C GLY A 326 -19.48 -8.78 9.73
N GLU A 327 -19.75 -9.78 8.89
CA GLU A 327 -19.66 -11.18 9.29
C GLU A 327 -18.19 -11.64 9.33
N LEU A 328 -17.80 -12.29 10.43
CA LEU A 328 -16.49 -12.92 10.55
C LEU A 328 -16.43 -14.11 9.59
N LEU A 329 -15.57 -14.02 8.57
CA LEU A 329 -15.37 -15.07 7.59
C LEU A 329 -14.32 -16.09 8.05
N ASP A 330 -13.19 -15.62 8.58
CA ASP A 330 -12.08 -16.51 8.95
C ASP A 330 -11.16 -15.93 10.04
N THR A 331 -10.48 -16.81 10.74
CA THR A 331 -9.37 -16.49 11.63
C THR A 331 -8.39 -17.65 11.64
N PHE A 332 -7.14 -17.40 11.26
CA PHE A 332 -6.14 -18.45 11.14
C PHE A 332 -4.74 -17.99 11.56
N GLU A 333 -3.94 -18.94 12.03
CA GLU A 333 -2.51 -18.75 12.28
C GLU A 333 -1.76 -18.58 10.94
N SER A 334 -0.94 -17.54 10.87
CA SER A 334 -0.18 -17.15 9.68
C SER A 334 1.32 -17.32 9.92
N GLY A 335 2.16 -16.41 9.42
CA GLY A 335 3.57 -16.29 9.81
C GLY A 335 3.76 -15.37 11.02
N ILE A 336 5.01 -15.12 11.41
CA ILE A 336 5.34 -14.25 12.54
C ILE A 336 5.21 -12.77 12.13
N ALA A 337 4.37 -12.01 12.83
CA ALA A 337 4.08 -10.60 12.56
C ALA A 337 3.60 -10.34 11.11
N PRO A 338 2.34 -10.72 10.79
CA PRO A 338 1.72 -10.36 9.51
C PRO A 338 1.67 -8.84 9.38
N THR A 339 2.35 -8.30 8.36
CA THR A 339 2.70 -6.88 8.28
C THR A 339 2.09 -6.16 7.09
N GLN A 340 1.65 -6.88 6.05
CA GLN A 340 1.02 -6.28 4.88
C GLN A 340 0.26 -7.35 4.09
N PHE A 341 -0.73 -6.93 3.33
CA PHE A 341 -1.50 -7.76 2.40
C PHE A 341 -1.37 -7.24 0.97
N SER A 342 -1.48 -8.14 -0.02
CA SER A 342 -1.70 -7.73 -1.42
C SER A 342 -2.65 -8.68 -2.13
N PHE A 343 -3.55 -8.13 -2.94
CA PHE A 343 -4.63 -8.86 -3.58
C PHE A 343 -4.30 -9.19 -5.04
N ASN A 344 -4.42 -10.47 -5.42
CA ASN A 344 -4.36 -10.89 -6.81
C ASN A 344 -5.75 -10.86 -7.42
N ILE A 345 -6.01 -9.91 -8.32
CA ILE A 345 -7.32 -9.69 -8.92
C ILE A 345 -7.36 -10.30 -10.32
N GLU A 346 -8.37 -11.13 -10.57
CA GLU A 346 -8.63 -11.75 -11.87
C GLU A 346 -10.00 -11.37 -12.42
N ARG A 347 -10.19 -11.59 -13.72
CA ARG A 347 -11.51 -11.53 -14.35
C ARG A 347 -12.27 -12.82 -14.04
N ASP A 348 -13.48 -12.68 -13.52
CA ASP A 348 -14.40 -13.79 -13.34
C ASP A 348 -14.81 -14.34 -14.72
N ARG A 349 -14.74 -15.66 -14.87
CA ARG A 349 -14.74 -16.33 -16.19
C ARG A 349 -16.09 -16.88 -16.62
#